data_AF-A0A521FTB8-F1
#
_entry.id   AF-A0A521FTB8-F1
#
_cell.length_a   1.000
_cell.length_b   1.000
_cell.length_c   1.000
_cell.angle_alpha   90.00
_cell.angle_beta   90.00
_cell.angle_gamma   90.00
#
_symmetry.space_group_name_H-M   'P 1'
#
loop_
_entity.id
_entity.type
_entity.pdbx_description
1 polymer ?
#
loop_
_entity_poly.entity_id
_entity_poly.type
_entity_poly.pdbx_seq_one_letter_code
_entity_poly.pdbx_strand_id
1 'polypeptide(L)'
;MKKGFVICIAKALICITCHAQTPDAKADKYLEILLAETGEVFYYNATNYLLVQKVIEKYHRMPYDAWLRQVQFPAAGMKSTFFANSDQVINNKAPSYSYYYRDPLTGARSERNHLRQIHEVFPVMMHADAGAFSTARDLSSWISALKSGRLLNKSQSIASLWKPVRLNNGRTEGFGDAFTGYALGWPTMQRSAYPAVTAIGGGRCAVMVYPKDDLSIILLTNLSGCAPQEMADVIAGYYLGR
;
A
#
# COMPACT_ATOMS: atom_id res chain seq x y z
N MET A 1 25.75 -18.78 5.47
CA MET A 1 24.73 -17.76 5.81
C MET A 1 24.04 -17.29 4.54
N LYS A 2 22.78 -17.68 4.31
CA LYS A 2 22.02 -17.23 3.12
C LYS A 2 21.64 -15.76 3.31
N LYS A 3 22.18 -14.89 2.46
CA LYS A 3 21.86 -13.45 2.40
C LYS A 3 20.39 -13.30 1.95
N GLY A 4 19.46 -13.23 2.91
CA GLY A 4 18.05 -12.99 2.63
C GLY A 4 17.85 -11.55 2.17
N PHE A 5 17.38 -11.37 0.93
CA PHE A 5 16.75 -10.11 0.54
C PHE A 5 15.40 -10.04 1.25
N VAL A 6 15.19 -9.03 2.09
CA VAL A 6 13.87 -8.74 2.65
C VAL A 6 13.23 -7.71 1.72
N ILE A 7 12.19 -8.11 0.98
CA ILE A 7 11.35 -7.17 0.24
C ILE A 7 10.28 -6.68 1.22
N CYS A 8 10.47 -5.46 1.72
CA CYS A 8 9.51 -4.80 2.61
C CYS A 8 8.43 -4.13 1.76
N ILE A 9 7.32 -4.82 1.49
CA ILE A 9 6.22 -4.25 0.71
C ILE A 9 5.29 -3.50 1.65
N ALA A 10 5.43 -2.18 1.69
CA ALA A 10 4.54 -1.28 2.43
C ALA A 10 3.08 -1.35 2.01
N LYS A 11 2.86 -1.65 0.72
CA LYS A 11 1.54 -1.55 0.11
C LYS A 11 0.55 -2.60 0.63
N ALA A 12 1.00 -3.86 0.75
CA ALA A 12 0.17 -4.96 1.25
C ALA A 12 -0.43 -4.66 2.62
N LEU A 13 0.31 -3.99 3.50
CA LEU A 13 -0.06 -3.72 4.89
C LEU A 13 -1.15 -2.66 5.07
N ILE A 14 -1.42 -1.86 4.03
CA ILE A 14 -2.24 -0.65 4.14
C ILE A 14 -3.27 -0.57 3.02
N CYS A 15 -3.10 -1.25 1.89
CA CYS A 15 -4.07 -1.20 0.81
C CYS A 15 -5.29 -2.10 1.11
N ILE A 16 -6.44 -1.48 1.39
CA ILE A 16 -7.71 -2.20 1.53
C ILE A 16 -8.65 -1.91 0.34
N THR A 17 -8.25 -1.11 -0.65
CA THR A 17 -8.85 -1.19 -1.99
C THR A 17 -8.04 -0.42 -3.02
N CYS A 18 -7.33 -1.15 -3.87
CA CYS A 18 -7.41 -0.94 -5.30
C CYS A 18 -8.03 -2.22 -5.86
N HIS A 19 -8.93 -2.10 -6.83
CA HIS A 19 -9.43 -3.28 -7.51
C HIS A 19 -8.24 -3.95 -8.20
N ALA A 20 -7.82 -5.08 -7.63
CA ALA A 20 -7.59 -6.27 -8.41
C ALA A 20 -8.71 -6.39 -9.44
N GLN A 21 -8.44 -6.09 -10.71
CA GLN A 21 -9.21 -6.73 -11.77
C GLN A 21 -9.06 -8.23 -11.50
N THR A 22 -10.15 -8.93 -11.22
CA THR A 22 -10.14 -10.39 -11.29
C THR A 22 -9.51 -10.75 -12.63
N PRO A 23 -8.41 -11.53 -12.66
CA PRO A 23 -7.98 -12.09 -13.92
C PRO A 23 -9.16 -12.92 -14.41
N ASP A 24 -9.78 -12.50 -15.51
CA ASP A 24 -10.73 -13.37 -16.21
C ASP A 24 -10.07 -14.74 -16.36
N ALA A 25 -10.88 -15.81 -16.32
CA ALA A 25 -10.45 -17.20 -16.55
C ALA A 25 -9.85 -17.46 -17.96
N LYS A 26 -9.43 -16.40 -18.65
CA LYS A 26 -8.71 -16.33 -19.93
C LYS A 26 -7.36 -15.59 -19.79
N ALA A 27 -6.79 -15.50 -18.58
CA ALA A 27 -5.54 -14.78 -18.32
C ALA A 27 -4.35 -15.26 -19.18
N ASP A 28 -4.39 -16.47 -19.73
CA ASP A 28 -3.34 -17.00 -20.60
C ASP A 28 -3.34 -16.39 -22.02
N LYS A 29 -4.38 -15.64 -22.43
CA LYS A 29 -4.49 -15.10 -23.80
C LYS A 29 -4.19 -13.59 -23.94
N TYR A 30 -3.88 -12.88 -22.84
CA TYR A 30 -3.69 -11.42 -22.84
C TYR A 30 -2.29 -10.93 -22.39
N LEU A 31 -1.34 -11.84 -22.23
CA LEU A 31 0.09 -11.51 -22.42
C LEU A 31 0.24 -11.17 -23.92
N GLU A 32 0.57 -9.99 -24.43
CA GLU A 32 1.19 -8.78 -23.90
C GLU A 32 0.75 -7.63 -24.81
N ILE A 33 0.05 -6.62 -24.28
CA ILE A 33 0.19 -5.27 -24.82
C ILE A 33 0.54 -4.40 -23.63
N LEU A 34 1.83 -4.17 -23.44
CA LEU A 34 2.28 -3.13 -22.52
C LEU A 34 1.71 -1.81 -23.01
N LEU A 35 1.14 -1.02 -22.09
CA LEU A 35 0.58 0.30 -22.41
C LEU A 35 1.65 1.26 -22.97
N ALA A 36 2.91 1.05 -22.61
CA ALA A 36 4.07 1.79 -23.09
C ALA A 36 5.35 0.95 -22.88
N GLU A 37 6.48 1.43 -23.41
CA GLU A 37 7.79 0.84 -23.13
C GLU A 37 8.17 0.99 -21.64
N THR A 38 9.12 0.16 -21.19
CA THR A 38 9.56 0.18 -19.80
C THR A 38 10.17 1.54 -19.44
N GLY A 39 9.61 2.18 -18.41
CA GLY A 39 10.10 3.47 -17.91
C GLY A 39 9.56 4.70 -18.63
N GLU A 40 8.67 4.54 -19.62
CA GLU A 40 8.12 5.69 -20.36
C GLU A 40 7.03 6.44 -19.59
N VAL A 41 6.11 5.71 -18.96
CA VAL A 41 4.95 6.28 -18.26
C VAL A 41 4.78 5.69 -16.88
N PHE A 42 4.35 6.51 -15.93
CA PHE A 42 3.81 5.97 -14.69
C PHE A 42 2.36 5.53 -14.92
N TYR A 43 2.12 4.22 -14.82
CA TYR A 43 0.77 3.66 -14.81
C TYR A 43 0.63 2.69 -13.65
N TYR A 44 -0.18 3.07 -12.67
CA TYR A 44 -0.40 2.23 -11.51
C TYR A 44 -1.23 1.00 -11.86
N ASN A 45 -0.70 -0.18 -11.59
CA ASN A 45 -1.34 -1.46 -11.88
C ASN A 45 -1.16 -2.43 -10.69
N ALA A 46 -2.27 -2.98 -10.19
CA ALA A 46 -2.29 -3.97 -9.11
C ALA A 46 -1.53 -5.27 -9.49
N THR A 47 -1.53 -5.66 -10.77
CA THR A 47 -0.82 -6.83 -11.29
C THR A 47 0.69 -6.77 -11.00
N ASN A 48 1.28 -5.57 -10.92
CA ASN A 48 2.68 -5.42 -10.54
C ASN A 48 2.96 -6.03 -9.17
N TYR A 49 2.02 -5.92 -8.21
CA TYR A 49 2.17 -6.47 -6.86
C TYR A 49 1.93 -7.97 -6.80
N LEU A 50 1.05 -8.51 -7.65
CA LEU A 50 0.94 -9.97 -7.86
C LEU A 50 2.30 -10.54 -8.32
N LEU A 51 3.00 -9.87 -9.24
CA LEU A 51 4.33 -10.31 -9.67
C LEU A 51 5.34 -10.27 -8.51
N VAL A 52 5.33 -9.21 -7.69
CA VAL A 52 6.19 -9.14 -6.50
C VAL A 52 5.86 -10.28 -5.52
N GLN A 53 4.57 -10.58 -5.30
CA GLN A 53 4.14 -11.71 -4.49
C GLN A 53 4.76 -13.02 -4.97
N LYS A 54 4.65 -13.31 -6.28
CA LYS A 54 5.21 -14.52 -6.89
C LYS A 54 6.73 -14.59 -6.74
N VAL A 55 7.44 -13.47 -6.83
CA VAL A 55 8.89 -13.42 -6.58
C VAL A 55 9.22 -13.79 -5.13
N ILE A 56 8.49 -13.23 -4.16
CA ILE A 56 8.68 -13.55 -2.73
C ILE A 56 8.39 -15.03 -2.47
N GLU A 57 7.27 -15.54 -2.97
CA GLU A 57 6.86 -16.94 -2.81
C GLU A 57 7.89 -17.89 -3.42
N LYS A 58 8.37 -17.60 -4.64
CA LYS A 58 9.40 -18.40 -5.32
C LYS A 58 10.73 -18.38 -4.57
N TYR A 59 11.16 -17.22 -4.07
CA TYR A 59 12.43 -17.06 -3.38
C TYR A 59 12.43 -17.75 -2.01
N HIS A 60 11.35 -17.60 -1.24
CA HIS A 60 11.23 -18.20 0.09
C HIS A 60 10.66 -19.62 0.07
N ARG A 61 10.13 -20.08 -1.06
CA ARG A 61 9.47 -21.38 -1.24
C ARG A 61 8.32 -21.59 -0.24
N MET A 62 7.54 -20.55 0.01
CA MET A 62 6.39 -20.56 0.91
C MET A 62 5.34 -19.54 0.47
N PRO A 63 4.06 -19.73 0.83
CA PRO A 63 3.01 -18.75 0.55
C PRO A 63 3.33 -17.38 1.17
N TYR A 64 2.96 -16.30 0.48
CA TYR A 64 3.25 -14.93 0.89
C TYR A 64 2.78 -14.61 2.32
N ASP A 65 1.53 -14.95 2.64
CA ASP A 65 0.96 -14.71 3.97
C ASP A 65 1.65 -15.54 5.07
N ALA A 66 2.12 -16.73 4.72
CA ALA A 66 2.85 -17.58 5.66
C ALA A 66 4.22 -16.94 5.97
N TRP A 67 4.90 -16.44 4.94
CA TRP A 67 6.17 -15.71 5.11
C TRP A 67 6.00 -14.47 5.98
N LEU A 68 4.98 -13.64 5.72
CA LEU A 68 4.71 -12.44 6.53
C LEU A 68 4.47 -12.79 8.00
N ARG A 69 3.61 -13.79 8.27
CA ARG A 69 3.30 -14.23 9.64
C ARG A 69 4.48 -14.85 10.38
N GLN A 70 5.37 -15.55 9.68
CA GLN A 70 6.51 -16.23 10.29
C GLN A 70 7.75 -15.33 10.42
N VAL A 71 7.90 -14.34 9.54
CA VAL A 71 9.14 -13.56 9.42
C VAL A 71 8.90 -12.08 9.70
N GLN A 72 8.09 -11.41 8.90
CA GLN A 72 8.00 -9.95 8.94
C GLN A 72 7.20 -9.42 10.14
N PHE A 73 6.00 -9.95 10.38
CA PHE A 73 5.14 -9.49 11.47
C PHE A 73 5.78 -9.70 12.84
N PRO A 74 6.39 -10.86 13.16
CA PRO A 74 7.11 -11.03 14.42
C PRO A 74 8.30 -10.07 14.55
N ALA A 75 9.09 -9.88 13.48
CA ALA A 75 10.23 -8.96 13.50
C ALA A 75 9.79 -7.49 13.76
N ALA A 76 8.64 -7.09 13.21
CA ALA A 76 8.05 -5.77 13.41
C ALA A 76 7.19 -5.64 14.68
N GLY A 77 6.90 -6.74 15.39
CA GLY A 77 6.00 -6.74 16.55
C GLY A 77 4.52 -6.56 16.21
N MET A 78 4.11 -6.89 14.98
CA MET A 78 2.74 -6.73 14.48
C MET A 78 1.87 -7.93 14.87
N LYS A 79 1.09 -7.80 15.94
CA LYS A 79 0.36 -8.96 16.53
C LYS A 79 -1.08 -9.10 16.07
N SER A 80 -1.66 -8.02 15.55
CA SER A 80 -3.07 -7.93 15.14
C SER A 80 -3.21 -7.69 13.64
N THR A 81 -2.14 -7.89 12.86
CA THR A 81 -2.14 -7.79 11.40
C THR A 81 -2.42 -9.13 10.75
N PHE A 82 -3.37 -9.16 9.83
CA PHE A 82 -3.79 -10.38 9.11
C PHE A 82 -4.40 -10.03 7.75
N PHE A 83 -4.56 -11.03 6.88
CA PHE A 83 -5.31 -10.91 5.63
C PHE A 83 -6.71 -11.47 5.80
N ALA A 84 -7.71 -10.78 5.28
CA ALA A 84 -9.09 -11.23 5.35
C ALA A 84 -9.98 -10.63 4.26
N ASN A 85 -11.16 -11.22 4.12
CA ASN A 85 -12.26 -10.71 3.30
C ASN A 85 -13.39 -10.16 4.18
N SER A 86 -14.35 -9.49 3.54
CA SER A 86 -15.48 -8.86 4.23
C SER A 86 -16.43 -9.88 4.88
N ASP A 87 -16.60 -11.03 4.25
CA ASP A 87 -17.46 -12.15 4.68
C ASP A 87 -16.92 -12.92 5.89
N GLN A 88 -15.63 -12.82 6.18
CA GLN A 88 -15.01 -13.47 7.32
C GLN A 88 -15.30 -12.71 8.63
N VAL A 89 -15.78 -13.40 9.66
CA VAL A 89 -16.02 -12.81 10.99
C VAL A 89 -14.77 -12.96 11.84
N ILE A 90 -14.08 -11.84 12.11
CA ILE A 90 -12.82 -11.79 12.86
C ILE A 90 -12.94 -10.74 13.94
N ASN A 91 -12.50 -11.07 15.17
CA ASN A 91 -12.57 -10.15 16.29
C ASN A 91 -11.81 -8.85 16.00
N ASN A 92 -12.38 -7.70 16.40
CA ASN A 92 -11.83 -6.37 16.17
C ASN A 92 -11.59 -5.98 14.69
N LYS A 93 -12.18 -6.70 13.73
CA LYS A 93 -12.18 -6.30 12.31
C LYS A 93 -13.32 -5.31 12.06
N ALA A 94 -12.97 -4.08 11.66
CA ALA A 94 -13.97 -3.09 11.26
C ALA A 94 -14.50 -3.36 9.83
N PRO A 95 -15.82 -3.27 9.60
CA PRO A 95 -16.36 -3.24 8.24
C PRO A 95 -16.04 -1.92 7.54
N SER A 96 -15.90 -1.94 6.22
CA SER A 96 -15.73 -0.74 5.38
C SER A 96 -17.09 -0.15 5.00
N TYR A 97 -17.21 1.18 5.00
CA TYR A 97 -18.41 1.90 4.57
C TYR A 97 -18.11 2.91 3.45
N SER A 98 -19.14 3.32 2.72
CA SER A 98 -19.05 4.33 1.66
C SER A 98 -20.38 5.07 1.48
N TYR A 99 -20.33 6.29 0.96
CA TYR A 99 -21.48 7.02 0.40
C TYR A 99 -21.59 6.88 -1.12
N TYR A 100 -20.67 6.17 -1.78
CA TYR A 100 -20.75 5.87 -3.20
C TYR A 100 -20.91 4.38 -3.46
N TYR A 101 -21.59 4.05 -4.56
CA TYR A 101 -21.53 2.74 -5.18
C TYR A 101 -20.55 2.78 -6.35
N ARG A 102 -19.67 1.78 -6.42
CA ARG A 102 -18.84 1.54 -7.60
C ARG A 102 -19.38 0.31 -8.31
N ASP A 103 -19.74 0.49 -9.58
CA ASP A 103 -20.20 -0.61 -10.42
C ASP A 103 -19.04 -1.59 -10.66
N PRO A 104 -19.22 -2.89 -10.40
CA PRO A 104 -18.13 -3.88 -10.47
C PRO A 104 -17.72 -4.22 -11.91
N LEU A 105 -18.56 -3.95 -12.91
CA LEU A 105 -18.28 -4.28 -14.32
C LEU A 105 -17.60 -3.11 -15.04
N THR A 106 -18.11 -1.90 -14.80
CA THR A 106 -17.69 -0.68 -15.50
C THR A 106 -16.71 0.16 -14.69
N GLY A 107 -16.63 -0.07 -13.37
CA GLY A 107 -15.88 0.77 -12.45
C GLY A 107 -16.50 2.15 -12.20
N ALA A 108 -17.68 2.44 -12.78
CA ALA A 108 -18.35 3.72 -12.65
C ALA A 108 -18.72 4.00 -11.19
N ARG A 109 -18.35 5.18 -10.70
CA ARG A 109 -18.68 5.64 -9.35
C ARG A 109 -19.99 6.44 -9.42
N SER A 110 -20.90 6.16 -8.50
CA SER A 110 -22.16 6.89 -8.36
C SER A 110 -22.41 7.19 -6.89
N GLU A 111 -22.54 8.48 -6.56
CA GLU A 111 -22.80 8.94 -5.19
C GLU A 111 -24.20 8.51 -4.73
N ARG A 112 -24.36 8.39 -3.43
CA ARG A 112 -25.60 8.02 -2.73
C ARG A 112 -25.74 8.88 -1.48
N ASN A 113 -26.98 9.09 -1.05
CA ASN A 113 -27.29 9.91 0.12
C ASN A 113 -27.39 9.11 1.42
N HIS A 114 -27.00 7.83 1.42
CA HIS A 114 -27.03 6.98 2.61
C HIS A 114 -25.73 6.16 2.74
N LEU A 115 -25.31 5.96 3.99
CA LEU A 115 -24.15 5.16 4.32
C LEU A 115 -24.46 3.68 4.02
N ARG A 116 -23.53 2.99 3.37
CA ARG A 116 -23.62 1.55 3.12
C ARG A 116 -22.34 0.85 3.47
N GLN A 117 -22.46 -0.39 3.95
CA GLN A 117 -21.32 -1.27 4.06
C GLN A 117 -20.85 -1.69 2.65
N ILE A 118 -19.53 -1.74 2.46
CA ILE A 118 -18.89 -2.24 1.25
C ILE A 118 -18.54 -3.70 1.47
N HIS A 119 -18.75 -4.52 0.45
CA HIS A 119 -18.30 -5.89 0.41
C HIS A 119 -17.05 -6.01 -0.47
N GLU A 120 -15.93 -6.34 0.15
CA GLU A 120 -14.62 -6.47 -0.49
C GLU A 120 -14.09 -7.90 -0.32
N VAL A 121 -13.64 -8.47 -1.44
CA VAL A 121 -13.01 -9.80 -1.52
C VAL A 121 -11.67 -9.64 -2.22
N PHE A 122 -10.61 -10.11 -1.57
CA PHE A 122 -9.24 -10.06 -2.04
C PHE A 122 -8.77 -11.50 -2.35
N PRO A 123 -8.44 -11.82 -3.61
CA PRO A 123 -7.85 -13.10 -3.95
C PRO A 123 -6.49 -13.27 -3.27
N VAL A 124 -6.19 -14.48 -2.78
CA VAL A 124 -4.91 -14.80 -2.11
C VAL A 124 -3.69 -14.43 -2.96
N MET A 125 -3.81 -14.57 -4.29
CA MET A 125 -2.75 -14.22 -5.25
C MET A 125 -2.47 -12.71 -5.40
N MET A 126 -3.23 -11.86 -4.71
CA MET A 126 -3.15 -10.40 -4.74
C MET A 126 -2.96 -9.80 -3.34
N HIS A 127 -2.60 -10.62 -2.35
CA HIS A 127 -2.33 -10.15 -0.99
C HIS A 127 -1.13 -9.21 -0.88
N ALA A 128 -0.17 -9.26 -1.81
CA ALA A 128 0.88 -8.24 -1.87
C ALA A 128 0.37 -6.86 -2.35
N ASP A 129 -0.80 -6.82 -3.01
CA ASP A 129 -1.45 -5.59 -3.43
C ASP A 129 -2.40 -5.05 -2.38
N ALA A 130 -3.28 -5.90 -1.82
CA ALA A 130 -4.35 -5.51 -0.92
C ALA A 130 -4.85 -6.62 0.02
N GLY A 131 -5.71 -6.26 0.98
CA GLY A 131 -6.45 -7.21 1.82
C GLY A 131 -5.89 -7.40 3.22
N ALA A 132 -4.85 -6.67 3.61
CA ALA A 132 -4.41 -6.66 5.00
C ALA A 132 -5.32 -5.78 5.86
N PHE A 133 -5.65 -6.31 7.03
CA PHE A 133 -6.22 -5.59 8.14
C PHE A 133 -5.12 -5.41 9.19
N SER A 134 -5.05 -4.21 9.77
CA SER A 134 -4.03 -3.88 10.76
C SER A 134 -4.57 -2.84 11.74
N THR A 135 -3.76 -2.51 12.75
CA THR A 135 -4.05 -1.46 13.71
C THR A 135 -3.03 -0.33 13.58
N ALA A 136 -3.37 0.87 14.04
CA ALA A 136 -2.42 1.98 14.08
C ALA A 136 -1.17 1.63 14.92
N ARG A 137 -1.33 0.81 15.97
CA ARG A 137 -0.23 0.32 16.82
C ARG A 137 0.71 -0.62 16.08
N ASP A 138 0.18 -1.60 15.34
CA ASP A 138 1.01 -2.52 14.56
C ASP A 138 1.72 -1.79 13.42
N LEU A 139 1.02 -0.90 12.71
CA LEU A 139 1.63 -0.08 11.66
C LEU A 139 2.71 0.86 12.21
N SER A 140 2.51 1.44 13.40
CA SER A 140 3.54 2.24 14.07
C SER A 140 4.77 1.39 14.38
N SER A 141 4.58 0.19 14.93
CA SER A 141 5.66 -0.74 15.21
C SER A 141 6.41 -1.16 13.94
N TRP A 142 5.69 -1.36 12.84
CA TRP A 142 6.27 -1.67 11.54
C TRP A 142 7.09 -0.51 10.97
N ILE A 143 6.59 0.73 11.02
CA ILE A 143 7.35 1.91 10.58
C ILE A 143 8.62 2.09 11.42
N SER A 144 8.53 1.92 12.75
CA SER A 144 9.71 1.98 13.62
C SER A 144 10.71 0.86 13.31
N ALA A 145 10.26 -0.37 13.05
CA ALA A 145 11.11 -1.49 12.67
C ALA A 145 11.76 -1.27 11.28
N LEU A 146 11.05 -0.64 10.35
CA LEU A 146 11.57 -0.25 9.06
C LEU A 146 12.66 0.82 9.20
N LYS A 147 12.35 1.95 9.86
CA LYS A 147 13.27 3.08 10.07
C LYS A 147 14.54 2.69 10.83
N SER A 148 14.42 1.77 11.79
CA SER A 148 15.57 1.27 12.57
C SER A 148 16.41 0.22 11.85
N GLY A 149 16.04 -0.19 10.64
CA GLY A 149 16.76 -1.22 9.87
C GLY A 149 16.54 -2.65 10.36
N ARG A 150 15.59 -2.87 11.29
CA ARG A 150 15.25 -4.22 11.77
C ARG A 150 14.64 -5.09 10.67
N LEU A 151 13.92 -4.47 9.74
CA LEU A 151 13.35 -5.17 8.57
C LEU A 151 14.32 -5.21 7.39
N LEU A 152 15.14 -4.17 7.21
CA LEU A 152 16.10 -4.06 6.12
C LEU A 152 17.51 -3.85 6.68
N ASN A 153 18.33 -4.90 6.63
CA ASN A 153 19.68 -4.95 7.24
C ASN A 153 20.69 -3.93 6.67
N LYS A 154 20.35 -3.18 5.62
CA LYS A 154 21.21 -2.14 5.04
C LYS A 154 20.49 -0.80 5.13
N SER A 155 21.11 0.19 5.78
CA SER A 155 20.56 1.55 5.89
C SER A 155 20.24 2.19 4.53
N GLN A 156 21.08 1.93 3.52
CA GLN A 156 20.86 2.37 2.15
C GLN A 156 19.58 1.81 1.51
N SER A 157 19.08 0.66 1.98
CA SER A 157 17.84 0.06 1.47
C SER A 157 16.62 0.92 1.78
N ILE A 158 16.61 1.64 2.91
CA ILE A 158 15.50 2.54 3.26
C ILE A 158 15.48 3.76 2.35
N ALA A 159 16.65 4.37 2.13
CA ALA A 159 16.77 5.49 1.19
C ALA A 159 16.33 5.06 -0.23
N SER A 160 16.71 3.87 -0.68
CA SER A 160 16.27 3.32 -1.97
C SER A 160 14.77 2.99 -2.01
N LEU A 161 14.18 2.48 -0.91
CA LEU A 161 12.76 2.16 -0.80
C LEU A 161 11.88 3.39 -1.02
N TRP A 162 12.32 4.55 -0.52
CA TRP A 162 11.60 5.81 -0.56
C TRP A 162 12.06 6.76 -1.67
N LYS A 163 13.06 6.35 -2.48
CA LYS A 163 13.52 7.13 -3.62
C LYS A 163 12.51 6.99 -4.77
N PRO A 164 11.90 8.10 -5.23
CA PRO A 164 11.00 8.07 -6.38
C PRO A 164 11.73 7.59 -7.64
N VAL A 165 11.08 6.73 -8.42
CA VAL A 165 11.62 6.23 -9.68
C VAL A 165 11.56 7.34 -10.73
N ARG A 166 12.66 7.53 -11.46
CA ARG A 166 12.72 8.43 -12.62
C ARG A 166 12.35 7.66 -13.89
N LEU A 167 11.48 8.26 -14.70
CA LEU A 167 11.15 7.80 -16.04
C LEU A 167 12.31 8.08 -17.01
N ASN A 168 12.23 7.53 -18.21
CA ASN A 168 13.26 7.68 -19.25
C ASN A 168 13.51 9.14 -19.62
N ASN A 169 12.49 10.00 -19.51
CA ASN A 169 12.59 11.45 -19.69
C ASN A 169 13.23 12.20 -18.50
N GLY A 170 13.67 11.49 -17.45
CA GLY A 170 14.31 12.04 -16.26
C GLY A 170 13.37 12.61 -15.20
N ARG A 171 12.07 12.70 -15.47
CA ARG A 171 11.04 13.18 -14.53
C ARG A 171 10.54 12.06 -13.63
N THR A 172 9.82 12.42 -12.58
CA THR A 172 9.06 11.48 -11.77
C THR A 172 7.57 11.74 -11.96
N GLU A 173 6.77 10.69 -11.89
CA GLU A 173 5.32 10.77 -12.03
C GLU A 173 4.66 9.91 -10.94
N GLY A 174 3.43 10.25 -10.57
CA GLY A 174 2.67 9.62 -9.50
C GLY A 174 1.18 9.78 -9.72
N PHE A 175 0.39 9.80 -8.64
CA PHE A 175 -1.06 9.88 -8.73
C PHE A 175 -1.60 11.26 -9.12
N GLY A 176 -0.74 12.26 -9.30
CA GLY A 176 -1.14 13.65 -9.54
C GLY A 176 -1.25 14.45 -8.23
N ASP A 177 -1.68 15.71 -8.36
CA ASP A 177 -1.80 16.67 -7.25
C ASP A 177 -0.53 16.74 -6.38
N ALA A 178 -0.64 16.37 -5.10
CA ALA A 178 0.46 16.37 -4.16
C ALA A 178 1.42 15.16 -4.32
N PHE A 179 1.00 14.10 -5.02
CA PHE A 179 1.76 12.86 -5.20
C PHE A 179 2.46 12.84 -6.56
N THR A 180 3.57 13.56 -6.65
CA THR A 180 4.34 13.79 -7.89
C THR A 180 5.38 12.70 -8.19
N GLY A 181 5.38 11.61 -7.44
CA GLY A 181 6.30 10.50 -7.66
C GLY A 181 5.78 9.20 -7.05
N TYR A 182 6.41 8.09 -7.44
CA TYR A 182 6.17 6.77 -6.88
C TYR A 182 7.52 6.06 -6.68
N ALA A 183 7.77 5.61 -5.45
CA ALA A 183 8.92 4.81 -5.08
C ALA A 183 8.51 3.33 -4.99
N LEU A 184 9.30 2.48 -4.31
CA LEU A 184 9.02 1.05 -4.21
C LEU A 184 7.84 0.77 -3.26
N GLY A 185 6.61 0.96 -3.73
CA GLY A 185 5.39 0.80 -2.95
C GLY A 185 4.95 2.02 -2.15
N TRP A 186 5.46 3.20 -2.50
CA TRP A 186 5.16 4.44 -1.81
C TRP A 186 4.93 5.58 -2.80
N PRO A 187 3.72 6.14 -2.92
CA PRO A 187 3.56 7.47 -3.49
C PRO A 187 4.37 8.49 -2.71
N THR A 188 4.92 9.47 -3.40
CA THR A 188 5.85 10.43 -2.80
C THR A 188 5.41 11.85 -3.09
N MET A 189 5.50 12.70 -2.07
CA MET A 189 5.28 14.13 -2.15
C MET A 189 6.64 14.82 -2.18
N GLN A 190 7.04 15.34 -3.34
CA GLN A 190 8.38 15.91 -3.57
C GLN A 190 8.44 17.44 -3.40
N ARG A 191 7.73 17.98 -2.41
CA ARG A 191 7.82 19.41 -2.09
C ARG A 191 9.15 19.75 -1.40
N SER A 192 9.59 21.01 -1.54
CA SER A 192 10.85 21.50 -0.95
C SER A 192 10.84 21.43 0.58
N ALA A 193 9.74 21.87 1.19
CA ALA A 193 9.51 21.78 2.63
C ALA A 193 8.72 20.51 2.97
N TYR A 194 9.25 19.71 3.90
CA TYR A 194 8.61 18.51 4.44
C TYR A 194 8.19 17.48 3.36
N PRO A 195 9.17 16.93 2.61
CA PRO A 195 8.89 15.85 1.68
C PRO A 195 8.36 14.63 2.43
N ALA A 196 7.41 13.92 1.83
CA ALA A 196 6.78 12.78 2.45
C ALA A 196 6.73 11.58 1.51
N VAL A 197 6.73 10.39 2.09
CA VAL A 197 6.33 9.16 1.43
C VAL A 197 5.08 8.63 2.11
N THR A 198 4.14 8.14 1.32
CA THR A 198 2.86 7.68 1.84
C THR A 198 2.56 6.26 1.40
N ALA A 199 1.72 5.58 2.16
CA ALA A 199 0.99 4.41 1.72
C ALA A 199 -0.48 4.69 1.96
N ILE A 200 -1.26 4.70 0.89
CA ILE A 200 -2.69 5.03 0.88
C ILE A 200 -3.49 3.84 0.36
N GLY A 201 -4.72 3.68 0.82
CA GLY A 201 -5.56 2.56 0.43
C GLY A 201 -7.05 2.85 0.59
N GLY A 202 -7.84 2.41 -0.40
CA GLY A 202 -9.30 2.36 -0.30
C GLY A 202 -10.00 3.69 0.01
N GLY A 203 -9.28 4.82 -0.14
CA GLY A 203 -9.75 6.14 0.27
C GLY A 203 -10.09 6.26 1.77
N ARG A 204 -9.52 5.41 2.63
CA ARG A 204 -9.85 5.32 4.07
C ARG A 204 -8.67 5.07 5.00
N CYS A 205 -7.48 4.79 4.46
CA CYS A 205 -6.27 4.70 5.26
C CYS A 205 -5.13 5.50 4.62
N ALA A 206 -4.29 6.07 5.49
CA ALA A 206 -3.06 6.73 5.13
C ALA A 206 -1.99 6.46 6.18
N VAL A 207 -0.79 6.11 5.72
CA VAL A 207 0.44 6.15 6.52
C VAL A 207 1.38 7.12 5.84
N MET A 208 1.67 8.22 6.49
CA MET A 208 2.59 9.24 6.03
C MET A 208 3.87 9.19 6.83
N VAL A 209 5.01 9.18 6.14
CA VAL A 209 6.33 9.28 6.75
C VAL A 209 7.00 10.52 6.18
N TYR A 210 7.52 11.38 7.06
CA TYR A 210 8.30 12.57 6.74
C TYR A 210 9.77 12.28 7.06
N PRO A 211 10.58 11.78 6.10
CA PRO A 211 11.87 11.19 6.41
C PRO A 211 12.89 12.20 6.95
N LYS A 212 12.68 13.50 6.72
CA LYS A 212 13.55 14.58 7.19
C LYS A 212 13.20 15.10 8.60
N ASP A 213 12.03 14.73 9.12
CA ASP A 213 11.42 15.39 10.28
C ASP A 213 11.15 14.42 11.44
N ASP A 214 11.66 13.19 11.35
CA ASP A 214 11.39 12.06 12.25
C ASP A 214 9.90 11.79 12.54
N LEU A 215 8.99 12.33 11.70
CA LEU A 215 7.56 12.27 11.91
C LEU A 215 6.93 11.15 11.08
N SER A 216 5.95 10.46 11.66
CA SER A 216 5.08 9.55 10.94
C SER A 216 3.66 9.67 11.46
N ILE A 217 2.68 9.80 10.57
CA ILE A 217 1.26 9.92 10.88
C ILE A 217 0.55 8.70 10.30
N ILE A 218 -0.21 8.00 11.13
CA ILE A 218 -1.03 6.85 10.71
C ILE A 218 -2.49 7.20 10.99
N LEU A 219 -3.29 7.27 9.94
CA LEU A 219 -4.72 7.56 10.04
C LEU A 219 -5.52 6.46 9.36
N LEU A 220 -6.31 5.75 10.16
CA LEU A 220 -7.17 4.66 9.72
C LEU A 220 -8.61 5.04 9.99
N THR A 221 -9.44 5.03 8.95
CA THR A 221 -10.89 5.21 9.04
C THR A 221 -11.56 3.98 8.43
N ASN A 222 -12.85 3.82 8.72
CA ASN A 222 -13.69 2.82 8.08
C ASN A 222 -14.61 3.40 7.00
N LEU A 223 -14.40 4.66 6.60
CA LEU A 223 -15.20 5.35 5.58
C LEU A 223 -14.35 5.59 4.32
N SER A 224 -14.67 4.89 3.24
CA SER A 224 -14.04 5.09 1.94
C SER A 224 -14.46 6.40 1.30
N GLY A 225 -13.49 7.10 0.71
CA GLY A 225 -13.68 8.39 0.05
C GLY A 225 -13.48 9.59 0.97
N CYS A 226 -13.01 9.40 2.21
CA CYS A 226 -12.76 10.50 3.14
C CYS A 226 -11.35 11.10 3.06
N ALA A 227 -10.53 10.67 2.09
CA ALA A 227 -9.18 11.17 1.83
C ALA A 227 -8.29 11.35 3.11
N PRO A 228 -8.06 10.30 3.92
CA PRO A 228 -7.29 10.44 5.16
C PRO A 228 -5.86 10.95 4.97
N GLN A 229 -5.29 10.82 3.78
CA GLN A 229 -3.98 11.39 3.46
C GLN A 229 -3.97 12.93 3.53
N GLU A 230 -5.07 13.59 3.19
CA GLU A 230 -5.19 15.05 3.29
C GLU A 230 -5.30 15.48 4.76
N MET A 231 -6.12 14.76 5.54
CA MET A 231 -6.21 14.96 6.99
C MET A 231 -4.86 14.74 7.68
N ALA A 232 -4.14 13.68 7.30
CA ALA A 232 -2.82 13.37 7.85
C ALA A 232 -1.79 14.47 7.53
N ASP A 233 -1.82 15.07 6.34
CA ASP A 233 -0.91 16.17 5.99
C ASP A 233 -1.24 17.47 6.74
N VAL A 234 -2.52 17.74 7.01
CA VAL A 234 -2.94 18.85 7.90
C VAL A 234 -2.45 18.60 9.33
N ILE A 235 -2.64 17.40 9.87
CA ILE A 235 -2.13 17.02 11.21
C ILE A 235 -0.62 17.21 11.27
N ALA A 236 0.11 16.77 10.24
CA ALA A 236 1.56 16.96 10.19
C ALA A 236 1.95 18.43 10.22
N GLY A 237 1.17 19.32 9.60
CA GLY A 237 1.37 20.77 9.67
C GLY A 237 1.54 21.29 11.11
N TYR A 238 0.65 20.88 12.02
CA TYR A 238 0.74 21.29 13.44
C TYR A 238 2.04 20.85 14.13
N TYR A 239 2.57 19.67 13.79
CA TYR A 239 3.82 19.16 14.36
C TYR A 239 5.07 19.74 13.70
N LEU A 240 4.96 20.17 12.45
CA LEU A 240 6.06 20.70 11.65
C LEU A 240 6.19 22.22 11.76
N GLY A 241 5.36 22.87 12.59
CA GLY A 241 5.37 24.31 12.81
C GLY A 241 4.72 25.12 11.68
N ARG A 242 3.63 24.61 11.11
CA ARG A 242 2.76 25.33 10.17
C ARG A 242 1.53 25.89 10.86
#